data_AF-A0A3E1DWU0-F1
#
_entry.id   AF-A0A3E1DWU0-F1
#
_cell.length_a   1.000
_cell.length_b   1.000
_cell.length_c   1.000
_cell.angle_alpha   90.00
_cell.angle_beta   90.00
_cell.angle_gamma   90.00
#
_symmetry.space_group_name_H-M   'P 1'
#
loop_
_entity.id
_entity.type
_entity.pdbx_description
1 polymer ?
#
loop_
_entity_poly.entity_id
_entity_poly.type
_entity_poly.pdbx_seq_one_letter_code
_entity_poly.pdbx_strand_id
1 'polypeptide(L)'
;MRFFDLALAKARPRIKPCPMPLRTPLTPVQLHSLEQLCRSLASNDNLHRWFTSLEKLPFNLRMNAIMQITTEMRHNEEDPDLIAAICCLSDTDVFTAAVQTVAELDS
;
A
#
# COMPACT_ATOMS: atom_id res chain seq x y z
N MET A 1 -6.98 -4.67 17.68
CA MET A 1 -5.92 -4.14 16.78
C MET A 1 -6.23 -4.63 15.39
N ARG A 2 -6.25 -3.75 14.39
CA ARG A 2 -6.52 -4.13 13.00
C ARG A 2 -5.25 -4.73 12.39
N PHE A 3 -5.38 -5.71 11.50
CA PHE A 3 -4.26 -6.49 10.95
C PHE A 3 -3.20 -5.60 10.28
N PHE A 4 -3.64 -4.57 9.56
CA PHE A 4 -2.76 -3.67 8.84
C PHE A 4 -1.91 -2.78 9.77
N ASP A 5 -2.45 -2.37 10.91
CA ASP A 5 -1.68 -1.61 11.92
C ASP A 5 -0.49 -2.42 12.47
N LEU A 6 -0.69 -3.73 12.65
CA LEU A 6 0.35 -4.64 13.13
C LEU A 6 1.42 -4.86 12.06
N ALA A 7 1.03 -5.04 10.80
CA ALA A 7 1.96 -5.14 9.68
C ALA A 7 2.77 -3.84 9.51
N LEU A 8 2.13 -2.68 9.63
CA LEU A 8 2.80 -1.38 9.59
C LEU A 8 3.79 -1.18 10.75
N ALA A 9 3.43 -1.66 11.96
CA ALA A 9 4.34 -1.64 13.11
C ALA A 9 5.54 -2.57 12.92
N LYS A 10 5.39 -3.72 12.26
CA LYS A 10 6.47 -4.66 11.93
C LYS A 10 7.38 -4.14 10.80
N ALA A 11 6.83 -3.38 9.85
CA ALA A 11 7.57 -2.83 8.73
C ALA A 11 8.53 -1.68 9.12
N ARG A 12 8.27 -0.98 10.24
CA ARG A 12 9.16 0.08 10.73
C ARG A 12 10.47 -0.52 11.30
N PRO A 13 11.66 -0.14 10.81
CA PRO A 13 12.90 -0.57 11.42
C PRO A 13 13.05 0.02 12.84
N ARG A 14 13.54 -0.79 13.80
CA ARG A 14 13.98 -0.35 15.13
C ARG A 14 15.25 0.48 15.04
N ILE A 15 15.17 1.70 14.49
CA ILE A 15 16.31 2.62 14.42
C ILE A 15 15.93 3.92 15.14
N LYS A 16 16.89 4.43 15.92
CA LYS A 16 16.80 5.67 16.72
C LYS A 16 16.12 6.82 15.94
N PRO A 17 15.39 7.72 16.62
CA PRO A 17 14.62 8.76 15.98
C PRO A 17 15.57 9.77 15.30
N CYS A 18 15.78 9.62 14.00
CA CYS A 18 16.24 10.71 13.16
C CYS A 18 15.04 11.61 12.86
N PRO A 19 15.19 12.94 12.90
CA PRO A 19 14.12 13.89 12.57
C PRO A 19 13.94 13.91 11.05
N MET A 20 13.31 12.86 10.51
CA MET A 20 12.75 12.86 9.17
C MET A 20 11.38 13.55 9.22
N PRO A 21 10.96 14.22 8.13
CA PRO A 21 9.72 14.99 8.12
C PRO A 21 8.56 14.08 8.51
N LEU A 22 7.69 14.60 9.39
CA LEU A 22 6.51 13.96 9.94
C LEU A 22 5.80 13.11 8.87
N ARG A 23 6.02 11.79 8.90
CA ARG A 23 5.18 10.84 8.15
C ARG A 23 3.76 11.08 8.61
N THR A 24 2.92 11.63 7.74
CA THR A 24 1.53 11.90 8.07
C THR A 24 0.89 10.55 8.43
N PRO A 25 0.31 10.40 9.63
CA PRO A 25 -0.34 9.15 9.98
C PRO A 25 -1.48 8.88 9.00
N LEU A 26 -1.60 7.63 8.56
CA LEU A 26 -2.71 7.19 7.71
C LEU A 26 -4.04 7.50 8.42
N THR A 27 -4.99 8.07 7.68
CA THR A 27 -6.33 8.30 8.22
C THR A 27 -7.07 6.97 8.40
N PRO A 28 -8.09 6.91 9.27
CA PRO A 28 -8.90 5.69 9.43
C PRO A 28 -9.54 5.21 8.12
N VAL A 29 -9.86 6.13 7.22
CA VAL A 29 -10.42 5.85 5.89
C VAL A 29 -9.36 5.20 5.00
N GLN A 30 -8.16 5.79 4.93
CA GLN A 30 -7.04 5.21 4.17
C GLN A 30 -6.68 3.80 4.66
N LEU A 31 -6.65 3.59 5.97
CA LEU A 31 -6.42 2.26 6.56
C LEU A 31 -7.50 1.25 6.14
N HIS A 32 -8.77 1.66 6.18
CA HIS A 32 -9.86 0.79 5.76
C HIS A 32 -9.77 0.44 4.27
N SER A 33 -9.53 1.43 3.42
CA SER A 33 -9.38 1.21 1.98
C SER A 33 -8.16 0.37 1.64
N LEU A 34 -7.05 0.50 2.38
CA LEU A 34 -5.87 -0.37 2.27
C LEU A 34 -6.19 -1.82 2.66
N GLU A 35 -6.97 -2.04 3.72
CA GLU A 35 -7.41 -3.38 4.12
C GLU A 35 -8.29 -4.04 3.05
N GLN A 36 -9.24 -3.28 2.48
CA GLN A 36 -10.09 -3.77 1.38
C GLN A 36 -9.28 -4.05 0.13
N LEU A 37 -8.31 -3.20 -0.18
CA LEU A 37 -7.37 -3.42 -1.27
C LEU A 37 -6.59 -4.73 -1.06
N CYS A 38 -6.02 -4.96 0.13
CA CYS A 38 -5.28 -6.20 0.42
C CYS A 38 -6.15 -7.46 0.26
N ARG A 39 -7.42 -7.41 0.69
CA ARG A 39 -8.36 -8.51 0.48
C ARG A 39 -8.69 -8.73 -1.00
N SER A 40 -8.82 -7.66 -1.77
CA SER A 40 -9.06 -7.72 -3.20
C SER A 40 -7.83 -8.28 -3.95
N LEU A 41 -6.63 -7.90 -3.52
CA LEU A 41 -5.37 -8.43 -4.03
C LEU A 41 -5.20 -9.92 -3.71
N ALA A 42 -5.67 -10.40 -2.55
CA ALA A 42 -5.60 -11.81 -2.19
C ALA A 42 -6.65 -12.68 -2.91
N SER A 43 -7.83 -12.12 -3.23
CA SER A 43 -8.94 -12.88 -3.81
C SER A 43 -9.03 -12.82 -5.35
N ASN A 44 -8.24 -11.96 -6.00
CA ASN A 44 -8.26 -11.79 -7.45
C ASN A 44 -6.86 -11.99 -8.05
N ASP A 45 -6.67 -13.10 -8.75
CA ASP A 45 -5.40 -13.50 -9.38
C ASP A 45 -4.78 -12.43 -10.28
N ASN A 46 -5.60 -11.67 -11.02
CA ASN A 46 -5.08 -10.64 -11.93
C ASN A 46 -4.52 -9.46 -11.14
N LEU A 47 -5.23 -9.02 -10.10
CA LEU A 47 -4.78 -7.96 -9.20
C LEU A 47 -3.56 -8.42 -8.39
N HIS A 48 -3.55 -9.67 -7.93
CA HIS A 48 -2.42 -10.28 -7.26
C HIS A 48 -1.15 -10.27 -8.11
N ARG A 49 -1.26 -10.72 -9.37
CA ARG A 49 -0.14 -10.72 -10.33
C ARG A 49 0.38 -9.32 -10.62
N TRP A 50 -0.52 -8.35 -10.77
CA TRP A 50 -0.12 -6.95 -10.94
C TRP A 50 0.64 -6.46 -9.70
N PHE A 51 0.12 -6.69 -8.50
CA PHE A 51 0.74 -6.22 -7.26
C PHE A 51 2.11 -6.88 -7.00
N THR A 52 2.22 -8.20 -7.19
CA THR A 52 3.50 -8.92 -7.07
C THR A 52 4.52 -8.50 -8.14
N SER A 53 4.08 -8.01 -9.30
CA SER A 53 4.99 -7.42 -10.28
C SER A 53 5.62 -6.11 -9.77
N LEU A 54 4.89 -5.33 -8.97
CA LEU A 54 5.40 -4.09 -8.36
C LEU A 54 6.50 -4.35 -7.33
N GLU A 55 6.43 -5.49 -6.62
CA GLU A 55 7.45 -5.87 -5.64
C GLU A 55 8.82 -6.10 -6.30
N LYS A 56 8.83 -6.63 -7.54
CA LYS A 56 10.05 -6.90 -8.31
C LYS A 56 10.68 -5.64 -8.90
N LEU A 57 9.98 -4.51 -8.89
CA LEU A 57 10.48 -3.26 -9.44
C LEU A 57 11.40 -2.54 -8.45
N PRO A 58 12.50 -1.94 -8.93
CA PRO A 58 13.23 -0.91 -8.19
C PRO A 58 12.30 0.19 -7.68
N PHE A 59 12.61 0.74 -6.50
CA PHE A 59 11.77 1.73 -5.81
C PHE A 59 11.28 2.86 -6.72
N ASN A 60 12.17 3.45 -7.53
CA ASN A 60 11.82 4.53 -8.47
C ASN A 60 10.82 4.09 -9.54
N LEU A 61 10.92 2.87 -10.06
CA LEU A 61 9.99 2.33 -11.05
C LEU A 61 8.64 1.98 -10.42
N ARG A 62 8.65 1.43 -9.20
CA ARG A 62 7.42 1.19 -8.44
C ARG A 62 6.66 2.48 -8.16
N MET A 63 7.35 3.53 -7.71
CA MET A 63 6.77 4.85 -7.50
C MET A 63 6.14 5.41 -8.77
N ASN A 64 6.85 5.31 -9.90
CA ASN A 64 6.34 5.77 -11.19
C ASN A 64 5.08 4.98 -11.61
N ALA A 65 5.07 3.66 -11.42
CA ALA A 65 3.90 2.82 -11.72
C ALA A 65 2.68 3.22 -10.86
N ILE A 66 2.88 3.46 -9.56
CA ILE A 66 1.83 3.92 -8.63
C ILE A 66 1.32 5.31 -9.05
N MET A 67 2.19 6.22 -9.46
CA MET A 67 1.78 7.53 -9.96
C MET A 67 0.97 7.44 -11.25
N GLN A 68 1.37 6.58 -12.19
CA GLN A 68 0.66 6.39 -13.45
C GLN A 68 -0.75 5.84 -13.21
N ILE A 69 -0.88 4.77 -12.42
CA ILE A 69 -2.20 4.17 -12.17
C ILE A 69 -3.12 5.13 -11.41
N THR A 70 -2.61 5.86 -10.42
CA THR A 70 -3.44 6.82 -9.66
C THR A 70 -3.80 8.05 -10.49
N THR A 71 -2.99 8.40 -11.49
CA THR A 71 -3.34 9.46 -12.46
C THR A 71 -4.44 9.01 -13.40
N GLU A 72 -4.37 7.79 -13.89
CA GLU A 72 -5.38 7.17 -14.75
C GLU A 72 -6.72 7.03 -14.01
N MET A 73 -6.70 6.51 -12.79
CA MET A 73 -7.89 6.39 -11.94
C MET A 73 -8.56 7.74 -11.68
N ARG A 74 -7.79 8.82 -11.51
CA ARG A 74 -8.33 10.18 -11.38
C ARG A 74 -9.00 10.66 -12.67
N HIS A 75 -8.43 10.35 -13.84
CA HIS A 75 -9.05 10.68 -15.13
C HIS A 75 -10.35 9.92 -15.35
N ASN A 76 -10.43 8.69 -14.83
CA ASN A 76 -11.61 7.83 -14.92
C ASN A 76 -12.63 8.06 -13.79
N GLU A 77 -12.43 9.11 -12.97
CA GLU A 77 -13.33 9.47 -11.85
C GLU A 77 -13.57 8.31 -10.87
N GLU A 78 -12.56 7.46 -10.66
CA GLU A 78 -12.64 6.38 -9.67
C GLU A 78 -12.69 6.91 -8.23
N ASP A 79 -13.03 6.01 -7.30
CA ASP A 79 -13.19 6.32 -5.88
C ASP A 79 -11.96 7.06 -5.30
N PRO A 80 -12.11 8.32 -4.83
CA PRO A 80 -11.03 9.09 -4.23
C PRO A 80 -10.36 8.40 -3.05
N ASP A 81 -11.10 7.60 -2.27
CA ASP A 81 -10.55 6.89 -1.11
C ASP A 81 -9.69 5.70 -1.53
N LEU A 82 -10.07 5.02 -2.63
CA LEU A 82 -9.26 3.98 -3.27
C LEU A 82 -7.97 4.57 -3.88
N ILE A 83 -8.09 5.71 -4.58
CA ILE A 83 -6.94 6.43 -5.13
C ILE A 83 -5.98 6.83 -4.02
N ALA A 84 -6.50 7.36 -2.90
CA ALA A 84 -5.69 7.72 -1.74
C ALA A 84 -4.98 6.50 -1.14
N ALA A 85 -5.66 5.36 -1.01
CA ALA A 85 -5.07 4.11 -0.52
C ALA A 85 -3.95 3.60 -1.44
N ILE A 86 -4.14 3.62 -2.76
CA ILE A 86 -3.10 3.22 -3.72
C ILE A 86 -1.93 4.21 -3.69
N CYS A 87 -2.18 5.52 -3.54
CA CYS A 87 -1.12 6.50 -3.30
C CYS A 87 -0.31 6.17 -2.05
N CYS A 88 -0.91 5.65 -0.97
CA CYS A 88 -0.18 5.29 0.24
C CYS A 88 0.85 4.16 0.01
N LEU A 89 0.68 3.30 -1.01
CA LEU A 89 1.66 2.26 -1.39
C LEU A 89 2.98 2.83 -1.91
N SER A 90 3.05 4.15 -2.15
CA SER A 90 4.30 4.85 -2.46
C SER A 90 5.26 4.89 -1.27
N ASP A 91 4.75 4.84 -0.03
CA ASP A 91 5.58 4.70 1.16
C ASP A 91 6.07 3.25 1.30
N THR A 92 7.38 3.06 1.47
CA THR A 92 8.01 1.74 1.54
C THR A 92 7.49 0.89 2.70
N ASP A 93 7.20 1.50 3.85
CA ASP A 93 6.73 0.74 5.02
C ASP A 93 5.29 0.30 4.80
N VAL A 94 4.45 1.17 4.21
CA VAL A 94 3.06 0.84 3.85
C VAL A 94 3.04 -0.25 2.78
N PHE A 95 3.90 -0.15 1.76
CA PHE A 95 4.03 -1.19 0.74
C PHE A 95 4.43 -2.54 1.34
N THR A 96 5.44 -2.54 2.22
CA THR A 96 5.91 -3.75 2.91
C THR A 96 4.80 -4.36 3.78
N ALA A 97 4.06 -3.53 4.50
CA ALA A 97 2.91 -3.97 5.30
C ALA A 97 1.80 -4.57 4.43
N ALA A 98 1.53 -3.98 3.26
CA ALA A 98 0.57 -4.50 2.30
C ALA A 98 1.00 -5.86 1.74
N VAL A 99 2.28 -6.03 1.37
CA VAL A 99 2.82 -7.32 0.91
C VAL A 99 2.63 -8.40 1.98
N GLN A 100 3.01 -8.11 3.23
CA GLN A 100 2.81 -9.05 4.35
C GLN A 100 1.34 -9.40 4.55
N THR A 101 0.46 -8.39 4.51
CA THR A 101 -0.99 -8.59 4.71
C THR A 101 -1.60 -9.44 3.60
N VAL A 102 -1.22 -9.21 2.33
CA VAL A 102 -1.70 -10.01 1.20
C VAL A 102 -1.23 -11.46 1.34
N ALA A 103 0.03 -11.69 1.72
CA ALA A 103 0.55 -13.04 1.94
C ALA A 103 -0.14 -13.78 3.09
N GLU A 104 -0.50 -13.09 4.18
CA GLU A 104 -1.28 -13.66 5.30
C GLU A 104 -2.75 -13.94 4.93
N LEU A 105 -3.31 -13.25 3.94
CA LEU A 105 -4.69 -13.44 3.47
C LEU A 105 -4.83 -14.55 2.41
N ASP A 106 -3.74 -14.86 1.70
CA ASP A 106 -3.66 -15.91 0.67
C ASP A 106 -3.38 -17.31 1.26
N SER A 107 -2.91 -17.37 2.52
CA SER A 107 -2.61 -18.62 3.26
C SER A 107 -3.84 -19.23 3.93
#